data_AF-A0A6I5NAS7-F1
#
_entry.id   AF-A0A6I5NAS7-F1
#
_cell.length_a   1.000
_cell.length_b   1.000
_cell.length_c   1.000
_cell.angle_alpha   90.00
_cell.angle_beta   90.00
_cell.angle_gamma   90.00
#
_symmetry.space_group_name_H-M   'P 1'
#
loop_
_entity.id
_entity.type
_entity.pdbx_description
1 polymer ?
#
loop_
_entity_poly.entity_id
_entity_poly.type
_entity_poly.pdbx_seq_one_letter_code
_entity_poly.pdbx_strand_id
1 'polypeptide(L)'
;MGEFEPVFPLKAIIFQILLLLVATALEAGVLRQRLRLGYQKSVQYAAVINLLSVVLGWFVFLIAEPLVDARLRAQIVSYILFDRFLNNSLMPQMGWIVLIVGLGAFFATLLVKLKGLELLMRLSGTWTIPDQSSEVGRDEKYLRARTGRTVQQKASSDFIATVLRANALSFSAILILLILRTYLVTVS
;
A
#
# COMPACT_ATOMS: atom_id res chain seq x y z
N MET A 1 13.94 -41.76 -1.91
CA MET A 1 14.48 -40.40 -2.12
C MET A 1 13.55 -39.72 -3.10
N GLY A 2 12.54 -38.99 -2.59
CA GLY A 2 11.55 -38.32 -3.43
C GLY A 2 12.14 -37.04 -3.98
N GLU A 3 12.02 -36.86 -5.30
CA GLU A 3 12.51 -35.69 -6.00
C GLU A 3 11.81 -34.44 -5.47
N PHE A 4 12.56 -33.60 -4.76
CA PHE A 4 12.16 -32.22 -4.56
C PHE A 4 12.35 -31.54 -5.92
N GLU A 5 11.32 -31.50 -6.77
CA GLU A 5 11.25 -30.45 -7.78
C GLU A 5 11.30 -29.13 -7.01
N PRO A 6 12.40 -28.35 -7.12
CA PRO A 6 12.45 -27.04 -6.49
C PRO A 6 11.52 -26.17 -7.32
N VAL A 7 10.24 -26.14 -6.93
CA VAL A 7 9.27 -25.19 -7.49
C VAL A 7 9.73 -23.81 -7.04
N PHE A 8 10.63 -23.23 -7.83
CA PHE A 8 11.22 -21.93 -7.55
C PHE A 8 10.07 -20.92 -7.41
N PRO A 9 10.07 -20.04 -6.38
CA PRO A 9 9.03 -19.04 -6.18
C PRO A 9 9.06 -17.91 -7.24
N LEU A 10 9.62 -18.18 -8.43
CA LEU A 10 9.76 -17.27 -9.56
C LEU A 10 8.40 -16.69 -9.97
N LYS A 11 7.34 -17.50 -9.98
CA LYS A 11 5.98 -17.06 -10.28
C LYS A 11 5.49 -16.00 -9.28
N ALA A 12 5.72 -16.23 -7.98
CA ALA A 12 5.35 -15.31 -6.93
C ALA A 12 6.14 -14.00 -7.01
N ILE A 13 7.45 -14.08 -7.29
CA ILE A 13 8.32 -12.91 -7.45
C ILE A 13 7.89 -12.05 -8.65
N ILE A 14 7.67 -12.66 -9.82
CA ILE A 14 7.22 -11.95 -11.03
C ILE A 14 5.87 -11.27 -10.77
N PHE A 15 4.94 -11.97 -10.13
CA PHE A 15 3.63 -11.41 -9.80
C PHE A 15 3.75 -10.26 -8.79
N GLN A 16 4.61 -10.38 -7.78
CA GLN A 16 4.88 -9.30 -6.83
C GLN A 16 5.45 -8.05 -7.52
N ILE A 17 6.39 -8.24 -8.46
CA ILE A 17 6.94 -7.14 -9.26
C ILE A 17 5.85 -6.48 -10.11
N LEU A 18 4.97 -7.28 -10.74
CA LEU A 18 3.84 -6.76 -11.50
C LEU A 18 2.91 -5.91 -10.63
N LEU A 19 2.52 -6.40 -9.45
CA LEU A 19 1.68 -5.66 -8.51
C LEU A 19 2.37 -4.36 -8.06
N LEU A 20 3.67 -4.41 -7.78
CA LEU A 20 4.45 -3.25 -7.39
C LEU A 20 4.49 -2.19 -8.50
N LEU A 21 4.66 -2.61 -9.76
CA LEU A 21 4.66 -1.71 -10.92
C LEU A 21 3.29 -1.05 -11.11
N VAL A 22 2.20 -1.82 -11.03
CA VAL A 22 0.84 -1.31 -11.17
C VAL A 22 0.52 -0.30 -10.07
N ALA A 23 0.80 -0.64 -8.81
CA ALA A 23 0.60 0.28 -7.68
C ALA A 23 1.41 1.57 -7.85
N THR A 24 2.69 1.44 -8.25
CA THR A 24 3.57 2.59 -8.47
C THR A 24 3.04 3.49 -9.58
N ALA A 25 2.59 2.93 -10.71
CA ALA A 25 2.06 3.70 -11.83
C ALA A 25 0.78 4.45 -11.47
N LEU A 26 -0.16 3.79 -10.78
CA LEU A 26 -1.41 4.40 -10.33
C LEU A 26 -1.15 5.52 -9.33
N GLU A 27 -0.30 5.28 -8.33
CA GLU A 27 0.02 6.28 -7.31
C GLU A 27 0.78 7.46 -7.89
N ALA A 28 1.77 7.21 -8.75
CA ALA A 28 2.48 8.28 -9.45
C ALA A 28 1.51 9.17 -10.25
N GLY A 29 0.50 8.57 -10.89
CA GLY A 29 -0.55 9.30 -11.60
C GLY A 29 -1.35 10.22 -10.67
N VAL A 30 -1.80 9.70 -9.51
CA VAL A 30 -2.55 10.48 -8.52
C VAL A 30 -1.69 11.58 -7.90
N LEU A 31 -0.45 11.26 -7.51
CA LEU A 31 0.50 12.21 -6.93
C LEU A 31 0.79 13.36 -7.91
N ARG A 32 1.02 13.06 -9.19
CA ARG A 32 1.24 14.07 -10.22
C ARG A 32 0.04 15.01 -10.37
N GLN A 33 -1.17 14.46 -10.46
CA GLN A 33 -2.38 15.24 -10.68
C GLN A 33 -2.75 16.11 -9.47
N ARG A 34 -2.54 15.61 -8.26
CA ARG A 34 -3.04 16.24 -7.02
C ARG A 34 -1.99 17.04 -6.27
N LEU A 35 -0.73 16.60 -6.27
CA LEU A 35 0.38 17.30 -5.59
C LEU A 35 1.19 18.19 -6.54
N ARG A 36 0.85 18.22 -7.84
CA ARG A 36 1.55 19.00 -8.88
C ARG A 36 3.05 18.74 -8.94
N LEU A 37 3.47 17.54 -8.53
CA LEU A 37 4.85 17.10 -8.61
C LEU A 37 5.24 16.87 -10.08
N GLY A 38 6.52 17.10 -10.41
CA GLY A 38 7.06 16.71 -11.71
C GLY A 38 6.86 15.22 -11.98
N TYR A 39 6.77 14.81 -13.25
CA TYR A 39 6.55 13.41 -13.64
C TYR A 39 7.57 12.47 -13.01
N GLN A 40 8.87 12.80 -13.13
CA GLN A 40 9.96 12.00 -12.56
C GLN A 40 9.86 11.87 -11.04
N LYS A 41 9.57 12.98 -10.33
CA LYS A 41 9.45 12.99 -8.85
C LYS A 41 8.25 12.18 -8.38
N SER A 42 7.13 12.24 -9.09
CA SER A 42 5.92 11.48 -8.75
C SER A 42 6.17 9.97 -8.84
N VAL A 43 6.82 9.54 -9.93
CA VAL A 43 7.19 8.13 -10.12
C VAL A 43 8.23 7.69 -9.09
N GLN A 44 9.26 8.51 -8.83
CA GLN A 44 10.30 8.20 -7.86
C GLN A 44 9.73 8.04 -6.44
N TYR A 45 8.89 8.99 -5.99
CA TYR A 45 8.29 8.91 -4.65
C TYR A 45 7.34 7.72 -4.52
N ALA A 46 6.47 7.49 -5.52
CA ALA A 46 5.60 6.33 -5.52
C ALA A 46 6.39 5.01 -5.48
N ALA A 47 7.47 4.90 -6.26
CA ALA A 47 8.29 3.69 -6.33
C ALA A 47 8.99 3.42 -4.99
N VAL A 48 9.66 4.43 -4.42
CA VAL A 48 10.39 4.29 -3.15
C VAL A 48 9.45 3.90 -2.02
N ILE A 49 8.27 4.53 -1.93
CA ILE A 49 7.33 4.28 -0.85
C ILE A 49 6.64 2.92 -1.02
N ASN A 50 6.28 2.53 -2.24
CA ASN A 50 5.69 1.20 -2.47
C ASN A 50 6.71 0.10 -2.20
N LEU A 51 7.98 0.29 -2.61
CA LEU A 51 9.06 -0.64 -2.29
C LEU A 51 9.28 -0.72 -0.77
N LEU A 52 9.33 0.42 -0.07
CA LEU A 52 9.43 0.47 1.39
C LEU A 52 8.27 -0.28 2.06
N SER A 53 7.06 -0.11 1.54
CA SER A 53 5.87 -0.81 2.06
C SER A 53 5.97 -2.32 1.88
N VAL A 54 6.47 -2.79 0.73
CA VAL A 54 6.72 -4.22 0.49
C VAL A 54 7.80 -4.76 1.42
N VAL A 55 8.91 -4.04 1.57
CA VAL A 55 10.01 -4.44 2.47
C VAL A 55 9.52 -4.51 3.92
N LEU A 56 8.79 -3.50 4.40
CA LEU A 56 8.20 -3.51 5.73
C LEU A 56 7.17 -4.63 5.89
N GLY A 57 6.36 -4.92 4.87
CA GLY A 57 5.45 -6.06 4.87
C GLY A 57 6.18 -7.39 5.05
N TRP A 58 7.31 -7.58 4.37
CA TRP A 58 8.17 -8.75 4.56
C TRP A 58 8.79 -8.80 5.96
N PHE A 59 9.28 -7.68 6.50
CA PHE A 59 9.79 -7.64 7.87
C PHE A 59 8.71 -8.01 8.90
N VAL A 60 7.50 -7.46 8.78
CA VAL A 60 6.37 -7.80 9.64
C VAL A 60 6.02 -9.28 9.50
N PHE A 61 6.01 -9.82 8.28
CA PHE A 61 5.76 -11.23 8.03
C PHE A 61 6.80 -12.12 8.72
N LEU A 62 8.10 -11.80 8.58
CA LEU A 62 9.19 -12.58 9.19
C LEU A 62 9.17 -12.54 10.73
N ILE A 63 8.75 -11.41 11.32
CA ILE A 63 8.60 -11.28 12.78
C ILE A 63 7.33 -12.00 13.27
N ALA A 64 6.25 -11.95 12.49
CA ALA A 64 4.99 -12.57 12.85
C ALA A 64 5.00 -14.09 12.63
N GLU A 65 5.73 -14.60 11.63
CA GLU A 65 5.83 -16.02 11.29
C GLU A 65 6.07 -16.94 12.51
N PRO A 66 7.05 -16.68 13.40
CA PRO A 66 7.30 -17.54 14.57
C PRO A 66 6.22 -17.45 15.65
N LEU A 67 5.36 -16.43 15.63
CA LEU A 67 4.28 -16.23 16.62
C LEU A 67 3.00 -16.96 16.22
N VAL A 68 2.92 -17.50 15.00
CA VAL A 68 1.73 -18.18 14.46
C VAL A 68 1.79 -19.68 14.78
N ASP A 69 0.66 -20.23 15.23
CA ASP A 69 0.49 -21.66 15.53
C ASP A 69 0.93 -22.55 14.34
N ALA A 70 1.56 -23.69 14.64
CA ALA A 70 2.23 -24.54 13.65
C ALA A 70 1.31 -24.99 12.50
N ARG A 71 0.00 -25.16 12.77
CA ARG A 71 -1.00 -25.52 11.75
C ARG A 71 -1.29 -24.37 10.77
N LEU A 72 -1.38 -23.15 11.28
CA LEU A 72 -1.61 -21.94 10.47
C LEU A 72 -0.34 -21.56 9.70
N ARG A 73 0.84 -21.75 10.30
CA ARG A 73 2.14 -21.53 9.65
C ARG A 73 2.28 -22.37 8.38
N ALA A 74 1.97 -23.67 8.46
CA ALA A 74 2.03 -24.55 7.30
C ALA A 74 1.04 -24.15 6.19
N GLN A 75 -0.17 -23.70 6.54
CA GLN A 75 -1.13 -23.17 5.57
C GLN A 75 -0.67 -21.85 4.93
N ILE A 76 -0.13 -20.91 5.71
CA ILE A 76 0.33 -19.61 5.21
C ILE A 76 1.56 -19.78 4.31
N VAL A 77 2.55 -20.58 4.72
CA VAL A 77 3.72 -20.89 3.89
C VAL A 77 3.28 -21.63 2.64
N SER A 78 2.37 -22.61 2.74
CA SER A 78 1.86 -23.30 1.55
C SER A 78 1.07 -22.39 0.61
N TYR A 79 0.33 -21.42 1.14
CA TYR A 79 -0.40 -20.45 0.34
C TYR A 79 0.55 -19.47 -0.36
N ILE A 80 1.53 -18.94 0.37
CA ILE A 80 2.50 -17.96 -0.15
C ILE A 80 3.49 -18.61 -1.14
N LEU A 81 3.99 -19.82 -0.86
CA LEU A 81 4.96 -20.51 -1.72
C LEU A 81 4.32 -21.33 -2.84
N PHE A 82 3.20 -22.00 -2.58
CA PHE A 82 2.62 -22.98 -3.52
C PHE A 82 1.26 -22.57 -4.08
N ASP A 83 0.71 -21.42 -3.70
CA ASP A 83 -0.56 -20.89 -4.21
C ASP A 83 -1.75 -21.87 -4.08
N ARG A 84 -1.66 -22.79 -3.12
CA ARG A 84 -2.69 -23.81 -2.86
C ARG A 84 -3.20 -23.65 -1.44
N PHE A 85 -4.48 -23.33 -1.31
CA PHE A 85 -5.19 -23.55 -0.06
C PHE A 85 -5.30 -25.07 0.15
N LEU A 86 -4.68 -25.60 1.20
CA LEU A 86 -4.98 -26.97 1.62
C LEU A 86 -6.46 -27.02 1.99
N ASN A 87 -7.23 -27.65 1.12
CA ASN A 87 -8.67 -27.85 1.20
C ASN A 87 -9.00 -28.57 2.52
N ASN A 88 -9.34 -27.82 3.57
CA ASN A 88 -9.77 -28.39 4.84
C ASN A 88 -10.71 -27.42 5.57
N SER A 89 -11.99 -27.80 5.65
CA SER A 89 -13.11 -27.45 6.56
C SER A 89 -13.23 -26.07 7.27
N LEU A 90 -12.34 -25.09 7.06
CA LEU A 90 -12.29 -23.80 7.76
C LEU A 90 -12.74 -22.62 6.88
N MET A 91 -13.24 -22.93 5.68
CA MET A 91 -13.67 -21.97 4.64
C MET A 91 -14.58 -20.83 5.14
N PRO A 92 -15.54 -21.04 6.07
CA PRO A 92 -16.41 -19.97 6.55
C PRO A 92 -15.72 -18.96 7.49
N GLN A 93 -14.74 -19.40 8.31
CA GLN A 93 -14.07 -18.54 9.30
C GLN A 93 -12.85 -17.82 8.72
N MET A 94 -12.22 -18.38 7.68
CA MET A 94 -11.06 -17.79 7.02
C MET A 94 -11.38 -16.49 6.27
N GLY A 95 -12.60 -16.33 5.74
CA GLY A 95 -12.99 -15.11 5.04
C GLY A 95 -12.92 -13.86 5.93
N TRP A 96 -13.37 -13.96 7.19
CA TRP A 96 -13.31 -12.85 8.14
C TRP A 96 -11.88 -12.53 8.57
N ILE A 97 -11.03 -13.55 8.76
CA ILE A 97 -9.62 -13.39 9.09
C ILE A 97 -8.89 -12.67 7.96
N VAL A 98 -9.07 -13.12 6.71
CA VAL A 98 -8.48 -12.48 5.52
C VAL A 98 -8.94 -11.04 5.38
N LEU A 99 -10.23 -10.76 5.66
CA LEU A 99 -10.75 -9.40 5.63
C LEU A 99 -10.10 -8.52 6.70
N ILE A 100 -10.01 -8.98 7.96
CA ILE A 100 -9.36 -8.24 9.04
C ILE A 100 -7.89 -7.99 8.72
N VAL A 101 -7.15 -9.03 8.29
CA VAL A 101 -5.73 -8.93 7.98
C VAL A 101 -5.51 -8.00 6.77
N GLY A 102 -6.32 -8.13 5.73
CA GLY A 102 -6.26 -7.26 4.55
C GLY A 102 -6.58 -5.80 4.88
N LEU A 103 -7.58 -5.57 5.73
CA LEU A 103 -7.93 -4.22 6.19
C LEU A 103 -6.83 -3.64 7.09
N GLY A 104 -6.27 -4.43 7.99
CA GLY A 104 -5.12 -4.04 8.81
C GLY A 104 -3.91 -3.69 7.94
N ALA A 105 -3.59 -4.52 6.95
CA ALA A 105 -2.51 -4.28 6.00
C ALA A 105 -2.75 -3.01 5.16
N PHE A 106 -4.01 -2.74 4.77
CA PHE A 106 -4.39 -1.50 4.08
C PHE A 106 -4.06 -0.26 4.90
N PHE A 107 -4.49 -0.23 6.17
CA PHE A 107 -4.24 0.92 7.05
C PHE A 107 -2.76 1.05 7.43
N ALA A 108 -2.07 -0.06 7.72
CA ALA A 108 -0.64 -0.04 7.98
C ALA A 108 0.14 0.52 6.79
N THR A 109 -0.17 0.06 5.57
CA THR A 109 0.44 0.56 4.34
C THR A 109 0.12 2.03 4.10
N LEU A 110 -1.11 2.46 4.39
CA LEU A 110 -1.52 3.86 4.31
C LEU A 110 -0.69 4.75 5.25
N LEU A 111 -0.46 4.31 6.49
CA LEU A 111 0.34 5.06 7.47
C LEU A 111 1.79 5.18 7.02
N VAL A 112 2.38 4.08 6.54
CA VAL A 112 3.72 4.08 5.93
C VAL A 112 3.78 5.05 4.77
N LYS A 113 2.77 5.06 3.89
CA LYS A 113 2.69 5.97 2.74
C LYS A 113 2.59 7.43 3.14
N LEU A 114 1.74 7.75 4.13
CA LEU A 114 1.59 9.10 4.62
C LEU A 114 2.90 9.65 5.18
N LYS A 115 3.53 8.90 6.09
CA LYS A 115 4.77 9.33 6.75
C LYS A 115 5.99 9.26 5.83
N GLY A 116 6.06 8.23 4.98
CA GLY A 116 7.11 8.09 3.98
C GLY A 116 7.09 9.21 2.95
N LEU A 117 5.91 9.56 2.42
CA LEU A 117 5.79 10.65 1.45
C LEU A 117 6.06 12.01 2.08
N GLU A 118 5.52 12.26 3.27
CA GLU A 118 5.78 13.48 4.04
C GLU A 118 7.29 13.66 4.27
N LEU A 119 7.98 12.61 4.75
CA LEU A 119 9.42 12.64 4.98
C LEU A 119 10.21 12.90 3.69
N LEU A 120 9.89 12.18 2.61
CA LEU A 120 10.56 12.34 1.32
C LEU A 120 10.41 13.75 0.77
N MET A 121 9.19 14.30 0.81
CA MET A 121 8.92 15.66 0.32
C MET A 121 9.61 16.74 1.16
N ARG A 122 9.71 16.54 2.48
CA ARG A 122 10.47 17.43 3.38
C ARG A 122 11.97 17.39 3.08
N LEU A 123 12.54 16.19 2.97
CA LEU A 123 13.97 16.00 2.67
C LEU A 123 14.36 16.57 1.30
N SER A 124 13.46 16.50 0.32
CA SER A 124 13.70 17.03 -1.02
C SER A 124 13.38 18.51 -1.18
N GLY A 125 12.91 19.19 -0.13
CA GLY A 125 12.46 20.59 -0.21
C GLY A 125 11.24 20.82 -1.10
N THR A 126 10.48 19.78 -1.43
CA THR A 126 9.24 19.89 -2.25
C THR A 126 7.99 19.91 -1.40
N TRP A 127 8.14 20.09 -0.09
CA TRP A 127 7.04 20.20 0.84
C TRP A 127 6.34 21.55 0.66
N THR A 128 5.09 21.50 0.21
CA THR A 128 4.31 22.70 -0.15
C THR A 128 3.28 23.09 0.91
N ILE A 129 3.21 22.37 2.03
CA ILE A 129 2.28 22.69 3.12
C ILE A 129 2.95 23.74 4.02
N PRO A 130 2.36 24.95 4.15
CA PRO A 130 2.97 26.03 4.93
C PRO A 130 3.10 25.66 6.41
N ASP A 131 4.21 26.05 7.02
CA ASP A 131 4.44 25.89 8.45
C ASP A 131 3.66 26.95 9.26
N GLN A 132 3.26 26.58 10.49
CA GLN A 132 2.41 27.41 11.38
C GLN A 132 3.01 28.79 11.71
N SER A 133 4.31 28.97 11.54
CA SER A 133 5.04 30.21 11.83
C SER A 133 5.02 31.23 10.69
N SER A 134 4.41 30.91 9.55
CA SER A 134 4.32 31.83 8.41
C SER A 134 3.29 32.92 8.75
N GLU A 135 3.65 34.19 8.53
CA GLU A 135 2.76 35.34 8.80
C GLU A 135 1.37 35.12 8.17
N VAL A 136 0.32 35.33 8.98
CA VAL A 136 -1.07 35.13 8.57
C VAL A 136 -1.45 36.16 7.49
N GLY A 137 -1.34 35.74 6.23
CA GLY A 137 -1.75 36.53 5.07
C GLY A 137 -3.25 36.85 5.10
N ARG A 138 -3.66 37.93 4.41
CA ARG A 138 -5.08 38.35 4.30
C ARG A 138 -5.99 37.19 3.86
N ASP A 139 -5.53 36.34 2.95
CA ASP A 139 -6.28 35.18 2.42
C ASP A 139 -6.61 34.12 3.49
N GLU A 140 -5.75 33.95 4.48
CA GLU A 140 -5.97 32.99 5.58
C GLU A 140 -7.05 33.49 6.55
N LYS A 141 -7.13 34.81 6.78
CA LYS A 141 -8.25 35.41 7.54
C LYS A 141 -9.60 35.19 6.85
N TYR A 142 -9.66 35.34 5.53
CA TYR A 142 -10.90 35.09 4.77
C TYR A 142 -11.30 33.61 4.78
N LEU A 143 -10.36 32.68 4.60
CA LEU A 143 -10.63 31.23 4.66
C LEU A 143 -11.08 30.78 6.06
N ARG A 144 -10.45 31.31 7.12
CA ARG A 144 -10.83 31.02 8.50
C ARG A 144 -12.23 31.54 8.83
N ALA A 145 -12.59 32.73 8.33
CA ALA A 145 -13.92 33.29 8.50
C ALA A 145 -15.02 32.50 7.76
N ARG A 146 -14.70 31.91 6.60
CA ARG A 146 -15.68 31.16 5.77
C ARG A 146 -15.80 29.68 6.14
N THR A 147 -14.71 29.04 6.54
CA THR A 147 -14.65 27.56 6.69
C THR A 147 -14.25 27.13 8.10
N GLY A 148 -13.83 28.06 8.97
CA GLY A 148 -13.34 27.75 10.32
C GLY A 148 -12.01 27.00 10.36
N ARG A 149 -11.35 26.78 9.22
CA ARG A 149 -10.09 26.03 9.08
C ARG A 149 -8.96 26.93 8.59
N THR A 150 -7.74 26.67 9.06
CA THR A 150 -6.53 27.36 8.56
C THR A 150 -6.12 26.84 7.19
N VAL A 151 -5.28 27.59 6.47
CA VAL A 151 -4.76 27.18 5.15
C VAL A 151 -3.99 25.87 5.29
N GLN A 152 -3.23 25.73 6.38
CA GLN A 152 -2.47 24.53 6.69
C GLN A 152 -3.36 23.30 6.96
N GLN A 153 -4.43 23.45 7.73
CA GLN A 153 -5.37 22.34 8.00
C GLN A 153 -6.03 21.84 6.70
N LYS A 154 -6.38 22.77 5.80
CA LYS A 154 -6.93 22.41 4.49
C LYS A 154 -5.90 21.68 3.63
N ALA A 155 -4.69 22.21 3.51
CA ALA A 155 -3.62 21.59 2.73
C ALA A 155 -3.23 20.20 3.26
N SER A 156 -3.19 20.02 4.58
CA SER A 156 -2.93 18.73 5.24
C SER A 156 -4.06 17.72 4.98
N SER A 157 -5.31 18.17 5.07
CA SER A 157 -6.47 17.33 4.74
C SER A 157 -6.48 16.91 3.27
N ASP A 158 -6.14 17.82 2.36
CA ASP A 158 -6.07 17.55 0.91
C ASP A 158 -4.93 16.57 0.58
N PHE A 159 -3.79 16.71 1.26
CA PHE A 159 -2.67 15.76 1.17
C PHE A 159 -3.08 14.36 1.67
N ILE A 160 -3.65 14.26 2.87
CA ILE A 160 -4.11 12.98 3.44
C ILE A 160 -5.15 12.34 2.52
N ALA A 161 -6.12 13.10 2.04
CA ALA A 161 -7.14 12.62 1.11
C ALA A 161 -6.54 12.13 -0.22
N THR A 162 -5.49 12.80 -0.71
CA THR A 162 -4.78 12.41 -1.92
C THR A 162 -4.07 11.07 -1.74
N VAL A 163 -3.30 10.91 -0.65
CA VAL A 163 -2.59 9.66 -0.34
C VAL A 163 -3.58 8.51 -0.10
N LEU A 164 -4.67 8.78 0.62
CA LEU A 164 -5.74 7.80 0.85
C LEU A 164 -6.36 7.33 -0.47
N ARG A 165 -6.70 8.26 -1.38
CA ARG A 165 -7.25 7.93 -2.70
C ARG A 165 -6.26 7.12 -3.53
N ALA A 166 -4.98 7.50 -3.52
CA ALA A 166 -3.94 6.78 -4.22
C ALA A 166 -3.83 5.33 -3.71
N ASN A 167 -3.77 5.15 -2.40
CA ASN A 167 -3.71 3.82 -1.78
C ASN A 167 -4.98 2.98 -2.05
N ALA A 168 -6.17 3.58 -1.96
CA ALA A 168 -7.44 2.90 -2.26
C ALA A 168 -7.54 2.45 -3.72
N LEU A 169 -7.06 3.27 -4.66
CA LEU A 169 -7.00 2.91 -6.08
C LEU A 169 -6.04 1.75 -6.33
N SER A 170 -4.83 1.80 -5.76
CA SER A 170 -3.87 0.71 -5.87
C SER A 170 -4.39 -0.59 -5.28
N PHE A 171 -4.95 -0.56 -4.07
CA PHE A 171 -5.49 -1.75 -3.42
C PHE A 171 -6.69 -2.32 -4.19
N SER A 172 -7.56 -1.47 -4.72
CA SER A 172 -8.65 -1.91 -5.60
C SER A 172 -8.13 -2.58 -6.86
N ALA A 173 -7.12 -2.01 -7.52
CA ALA A 173 -6.52 -2.59 -8.71
C ALA A 173 -5.82 -3.93 -8.42
N ILE A 174 -5.06 -4.00 -7.31
CA ILE A 174 -4.43 -5.25 -6.86
C ILE A 174 -5.50 -6.32 -6.59
N LEU A 175 -6.60 -5.96 -5.93
CA LEU A 175 -7.69 -6.89 -5.65
C LEU A 175 -8.34 -7.42 -6.93
N ILE A 176 -8.58 -6.55 -7.92
CA ILE A 176 -9.07 -6.97 -9.25
C ILE A 176 -8.07 -7.92 -9.93
N LEU A 177 -6.77 -7.62 -9.88
CA LEU A 177 -5.73 -8.48 -10.46
C LEU A 177 -5.66 -9.84 -9.75
N LEU A 178 -5.83 -9.88 -8.42
CA LEU A 178 -5.88 -11.12 -7.64
C LEU A 178 -7.11 -11.96 -7.99
N ILE A 179 -8.27 -11.33 -8.15
CA ILE A 179 -9.49 -12.01 -8.60
C ILE A 179 -9.29 -12.59 -10.00
N LEU A 180 -8.80 -11.76 -10.94
CA LEU A 180 -8.57 -12.19 -12.33
C LEU A 180 -7.57 -13.36 -12.40
N ARG A 181 -6.48 -13.30 -11.62
CA ARG A 181 -5.53 -14.40 -11.48
C ARG A 181 -6.22 -15.67 -11.00
N THR A 182 -7.05 -15.58 -9.96
CA THR A 182 -7.76 -16.74 -9.40
C THR A 182 -8.67 -17.37 -10.44
N TYR A 183 -9.41 -16.56 -11.20
CA TYR A 183 -10.24 -17.05 -12.31
C TYR A 183 -9.41 -17.73 -13.40
N LEU A 184 -8.30 -17.12 -13.84
CA LEU A 184 -7.43 -17.70 -14.88
C LEU A 184 -6.82 -19.04 -14.46
N VAL A 185 -6.35 -19.14 -13.21
CA VAL A 185 -5.76 -20.38 -12.66
C VAL A 185 -6.82 -21.48 -12.47
N THR A 186 -8.07 -21.12 -12.19
CA THR A 186 -9.15 -22.12 -12.01
C THR A 186 -9.66 -22.66 -13.35
N VAL A 187 -9.46 -21.92 -14.44
CA VAL A 187 -9.91 -22.29 -15.80
C VAL A 187 -8.84 -23.03 -16.61
N SER A 188 -7.56 -22.93 -16.22
CA SER A 188 -6.41 -23.64 -16.82
C SER A 188 -6.15 -24.99 -16.18
#